data_AF-A0A354FDX5-F1
#
_entry.id   AF-A0A354FDX5-F1
#
_cell.length_a   1.000
_cell.length_b   1.000
_cell.length_c   1.000
_cell.angle_alpha   90.00
_cell.angle_beta   90.00
_cell.angle_gamma   90.00
#
_symmetry.space_group_name_H-M   'P 1'
#
loop_
_entity.id
_entity.type
_entity.pdbx_description
1 polymer ?
#
loop_
_entity_poly.entity_id
_entity_poly.type
_entity_poly.pdbx_seq_one_letter_code
_entity_poly.pdbx_strand_id
1 'polypeptide(L)' 'NLSGREPGEVCFALDQKYGILCRSGLHCAPLAHRTMGTLKSGACRISAGFYNTKEEIDQVVRAVYEIACSED' A
#
# COMPACT_ATOMS: atom_id res chain seq x y z
N ASN A 1 0.44 -6.31 0.65
CA ASN A 1 1.75 -6.05 1.31
C ASN A 1 2.86 -6.55 0.41
N LEU A 2 4.03 -5.91 0.49
CA LEU A 2 5.23 -6.32 -0.23
C LEU A 2 6.11 -7.12 0.74
N SER A 3 6.63 -8.26 0.29
CA SER A 3 7.50 -9.11 1.12
C SER A 3 8.76 -8.34 1.52
N GLY A 4 9.18 -8.46 2.77
CA GLY A 4 10.39 -7.80 3.28
C GLY A 4 10.27 -6.29 3.50
N ARG A 5 9.08 -5.69 3.32
CA ARG A 5 8.88 -4.25 3.49
C ARG A 5 7.79 -3.96 4.52
N GLU A 6 8.02 -2.96 5.37
CA GLU A 6 6.99 -2.51 6.30
C GLU A 6 5.90 -1.70 5.57
N PRO A 7 4.61 -1.91 5.87
CA PRO A 7 3.53 -1.18 5.22
C PRO A 7 3.65 0.34 5.25
N GLY A 8 4.22 0.89 6.33
CA GLY A 8 4.47 2.32 6.46
C GLY A 8 5.49 2.83 5.45
N GLU A 9 6.57 2.08 5.21
CA GLU A 9 7.61 2.41 4.24
C GLU A 9 7.06 2.37 2.81
N VAL A 10 6.21 1.38 2.50
CA VAL A 10 5.54 1.29 1.20
C VAL A 10 4.63 2.51 0.98
N CYS A 11 3.83 2.90 1.98
CA CYS A 11 2.99 4.09 1.88
C CYS A 11 3.81 5.37 1.73
N PHE A 12 4.91 5.48 2.47
CA PHE A 12 5.82 6.63 2.38
C PHE A 12 6.48 6.73 0.99
N ALA A 13 6.94 5.62 0.43
CA ALA A 13 7.53 5.59 -0.91
C ALA A 13 6.50 5.96 -2.00
N LEU A 14 5.26 5.44 -1.90
CA LEU A 14 4.16 5.78 -2.81
C LEU A 14 3.85 7.28 -2.79
N ASP A 15 3.80 7.89 -1.60
CA ASP A 15 3.57 9.33 -1.45
C ASP A 15 4.75 10.14 -2.01
N GLN A 16 5.96 9.90 -1.52
CA GLN A 16 7.11 10.76 -1.82
C GLN A 16 7.63 10.65 -3.26
N LYS A 17 7.61 9.44 -3.86
CA LYS A 17 8.14 9.22 -5.21
C LYS A 17 7.07 9.40 -6.30
N TYR A 18 5.81 9.13 -5.99
CA TYR A 18 4.74 9.03 -7.00
C TYR A 18 3.53 9.92 -6.71
N GLY A 19 3.47 10.59 -5.55
CA GLY A 19 2.31 11.40 -5.15
C GLY A 19 1.05 10.57 -4.86
N ILE A 20 1.19 9.28 -4.57
CA ILE A 20 0.08 8.34 -4.36
C ILE A 20 -0.21 8.22 -2.86
N LEU A 21 -1.33 8.81 -2.43
CA LEU A 21 -1.78 8.72 -1.05
C LEU A 21 -2.45 7.39 -0.74
N CYS A 22 -1.97 6.73 0.31
CA CYS A 22 -2.49 5.47 0.80
C CYS A 22 -2.38 5.41 2.33
N ARG A 23 -2.95 4.38 2.96
CA ARG A 23 -2.94 4.24 4.42
C ARG A 23 -2.25 2.96 4.83
N SER A 24 -1.37 3.04 5.82
CA SER A 24 -0.79 1.89 6.52
C SER A 24 -1.51 1.62 7.84
N GLY A 25 -1.36 0.40 8.37
CA GLY A 25 -1.86 0.03 9.70
C GLY A 25 -2.97 -1.03 9.68
N LEU A 26 -3.73 -1.09 10.78
CA LEU A 26 -4.75 -2.14 11.02
C LEU A 26 -6.14 -1.78 10.49
N HIS A 27 -6.34 -0.55 10.00
CA HIS A 27 -7.61 -0.09 9.41
C HIS A 27 -8.84 -0.33 10.28
N CYS A 28 -8.69 -0.22 11.61
CA CYS A 28 -9.72 -0.54 12.61
C CYS A 28 -10.27 -1.98 12.55
N ALA A 29 -9.53 -2.92 11.93
CA ALA A 29 -9.94 -4.30 11.72
C ALA A 29 -8.94 -5.32 12.30
N PRO A 30 -8.57 -5.24 13.60
CA PRO A 30 -7.52 -6.08 14.20
C PRO A 30 -7.82 -7.59 14.10
N LEU A 31 -9.09 -8.00 14.13
CA LEU A 31 -9.46 -9.41 13.99
C LEU A 31 -9.19 -9.94 12.57
N ALA A 32 -9.46 -9.15 11.53
CA ALA A 32 -9.13 -9.53 10.15
C ALA A 32 -7.61 -9.62 9.96
N HIS A 33 -6.87 -8.66 10.50
CA HIS A 33 -5.40 -8.70 10.47
C HIS A 33 -4.82 -9.90 11.23
N ARG A 34 -5.46 -10.35 12.33
CA ARG A 34 -5.08 -11.60 13.00
C ARG A 34 -5.26 -12.80 12.07
N THR A 35 -6.40 -12.92 11.39
CA THR A 35 -6.67 -14.01 10.44
C THR A 35 -5.68 -14.00 9.27
N MET A 36 -5.32 -12.82 8.77
CA MET A 36 -4.37 -12.66 7.66
C MET A 36 -2.90 -12.73 8.08
N GLY A 37 -2.59 -12.94 9.37
CA GLY A 37 -1.21 -12.97 9.87
C GLY A 37 -0.50 -11.61 9.92
N THR A 38 -1.23 -10.50 9.78
CA THR A 38 -0.69 -9.13 9.72
C THR A 38 -1.02 -8.29 10.95
N LEU A 39 -1.35 -8.91 12.09
CA LEU A 39 -1.72 -8.19 13.32
C LEU A 39 -0.60 -7.26 13.84
N LYS A 40 0.67 -7.60 13.60
CA LYS A 40 1.81 -6.79 14.05
C LYS A 40 2.14 -5.65 13.08
N SER A 41 2.19 -5.95 11.79
CA SER A 41 2.62 -5.01 10.73
C SER A 41 1.47 -4.16 10.17
N GLY A 42 0.24 -4.65 10.23
CA GLY A 42 -0.88 -4.11 9.46
C GLY A 42 -0.71 -4.33 7.95
N ALA A 43 -1.33 -3.45 7.15
CA ALA A 43 -1.21 -3.50 5.71
C ALA A 43 -1.20 -2.11 5.07
N CYS A 44 -0.55 -2.00 3.91
CA CYS A 44 -0.71 -0.87 3.00
C CYS A 44 -2.02 -1.09 2.24
N ARG A 45 -2.91 -0.09 2.32
CA ARG A 45 -4.23 -0.12 1.67
C ARG A 45 -4.37 1.07 0.73
N ILE A 46 -4.70 0.76 -0.50
CA ILE A 46 -5.12 1.70 -1.54
C ILE A 46 -6.63 1.52 -1.74
N SER A 47 -7.35 2.60 -1.98
CA SER A 47 -8.81 2.55 -2.12
C SER A 47 -9.23 3.54 -3.21
N ALA A 48 -9.72 3.00 -4.33
CA ALA A 48 -10.28 3.81 -5.41
C ALA A 48 -11.70 4.27 -5.06
N GLY A 49 -12.05 5.48 -5.46
CA GLY A 49 -13.38 6.07 -5.36
C GLY A 49 -13.94 6.46 -6.72
N PHE A 50 -15.14 7.04 -6.72
CA PHE A 50 -15.89 7.37 -7.94
C PHE A 50 -15.13 8.31 -8.90
N TYR A 51 -14.31 9.20 -8.37
CA TYR A 51 -13.57 10.18 -9.17
C TYR A 51 -12.23 9.67 -9.70
N ASN A 52 -11.80 8.48 -9.29
CA ASN A 52 -10.54 7.94 -9.80
C ASN A 52 -10.68 7.48 -11.24
N THR A 53 -9.62 7.69 -12.02
CA THR A 53 -9.58 7.30 -13.44
C THR A 53 -8.82 6.00 -13.63
N LYS A 54 -9.00 5.35 -14.78
CA LYS A 54 -8.24 4.15 -15.13
C LYS A 54 -6.74 4.46 -15.20
N GLU A 55 -6.39 5.63 -15.73
CA GLU A 55 -5.02 6.10 -15.88
C GLU A 55 -4.33 6.26 -14.52
N GLU A 56 -5.05 6.76 -13.50
CA GLU A 56 -4.56 6.81 -12.11
C GLU A 56 -4.33 5.40 -11.53
N ILE A 57 -5.24 4.46 -11.81
CA ILE A 57 -5.05 3.05 -11.38
C ILE A 57 -3.82 2.44 -12.05
N ASP A 58 -3.61 2.68 -13.35
CA ASP A 58 -2.45 2.20 -14.08
C ASP A 58 -1.14 2.85 -13.57
N GLN A 59 -1.17 4.10 -13.11
CA GLN A 59 -0.06 4.73 -12.39
C GLN A 59 0.22 4.05 -11.06
N VAL A 60 -0.82 3.74 -10.27
CA VAL A 60 -0.67 3.03 -8.99
C VAL A 60 -0.05 1.65 -9.18
N VAL A 61 -0.53 0.87 -10.15
CA VAL A 61 -0.01 -0.47 -10.42
C VAL A 61 1.48 -0.42 -10.79
N ARG A 62 1.88 0.52 -11.65
CA ARG A 62 3.30 0.73 -12.01
C ARG A 62 4.16 1.11 -10.82
N ALA A 63 3.71 2.07 -10.01
CA ALA A 63 4.43 2.50 -8.81
C ALA A 63 4.63 1.35 -7.81
N VAL A 64 3.58 0.55 -7.57
CA VAL A 64 3.68 -0.62 -6.68
C VAL A 64 4.66 -1.66 -7.24
N TYR A 65 4.64 -1.90 -8.55
CA TYR A 65 5.59 -2.81 -9.20
C TYR A 65 7.04 -2.33 -9.04
N GLU A 66 7.30 -1.05 -9.29
CA GLU A 66 8.64 -0.47 -9.14
C GLU A 66 9.15 -0.57 -7.71
N ILE A 67 8.32 -0.27 -6.69
CA ILE A 67 8.69 -0.44 -5.27
C ILE A 67 8.91 -1.92 -4.91
N ALA A 68 8.15 -2.83 -5.51
CA ALA A 68 8.32 -4.26 -5.27
C ALA A 68 9.63 -4.80 -5.86
N CYS A 69 10.09 -4.22 -6.97
CA CYS A 69 11.32 -4.62 -7.66
C CYS A 69 12.55 -3.78 -7.27
N SER A 70 12.41 -2.68 -6.52
CA SER A 70 13.56 -1.89 -6.10
C SER A 70 14.37 -2.65 -5.05
N GLU A 71 15.69 -2.66 -5.25
CA GLU A 71 16.66 -3.09 -4.25
C GLU A 71 16.88 -1.92 -3.29
N ASP A 72 16.10 -1.89 -2.19
CA ASP A 72 16.45 -1.13 -0.99
C ASP A 72 16.63 -2.13 0.17
#